data_AF-A0AAV5XPH2-F1
#
_entry.id   AF-A0AAV5XPH2-F1
#
_cell.length_a   1.000
_cell.length_b   1.000
_cell.length_c   1.000
_cell.angle_alpha   90.00
_cell.angle_beta   90.00
_cell.angle_gamma   90.00
#
_symmetry.space_group_name_H-M   'P 1'
#
loop_
_entity.id
_entity.type
_entity.pdbx_description
1 polymer ?
#
loop_
_entity_poly.entity_id
_entity_poly.type
_entity_poly.pdbx_seq_one_letter_code
_entity_poly.pdbx_strand_id
1 'polypeptide(L)'
;MGRSLLYDRDSRNWLATLWQDQPRFSAAPHNGAFSWPLEVGKSWTAIYEYQDYQRGRRFPRVQWQWRVAHEDVRVAGGTFKAFRLEGTGPVDSTTVWYAPEVGLIVKQVSERAARHYLGPGRTATELIRYAPPGSERWYGFNFEATQEAIQRGEGRAALAFYESAAREFESKGMTREAADALVAFVRTARPLGAYQPGLRGGLRAIELLKTAGRTEDVLHALANAHLPVGFIYRAVGDLEEARRHFQAGLQLSQEFPTADWRLFWSGIFARALGDLAYAQRDYGTARQQADEAVRLLEQFLAGQSTSLLDQRRRAGRSNLGWALMLLGNAERQLGNTVGAEPVLNRAAEIARELGAQELEIGARNSLAYMALARRDPAAALPQFEETRRLATTLSHPTLLMWAFNGIG
;
A
#
# COMPACT_ATOMS: atom_id res chain seq x y z
N MET A 1 8.96 -2.63 -7.03
CA MET A 1 8.48 -2.74 -8.42
C MET A 1 6.98 -2.53 -8.39
N GLY A 2 6.58 -1.30 -8.72
CA GLY A 2 5.21 -0.81 -8.60
C GLY A 2 4.30 -1.13 -9.80
N ARG A 3 3.15 -0.44 -9.85
CA ARG A 3 2.21 -0.45 -10.97
C ARG A 3 2.86 0.19 -12.20
N SER A 4 2.79 -0.48 -13.35
CA SER A 4 3.22 0.07 -14.64
C SER A 4 2.02 0.21 -15.58
N LEU A 5 1.96 1.32 -16.32
CA LEU A 5 0.96 1.52 -17.37
C LEU A 5 1.67 1.39 -18.72
N LEU A 6 1.21 0.48 -19.55
CA LEU A 6 1.71 0.28 -20.90
C LEU A 6 0.82 1.01 -21.89
N TYR A 7 1.45 1.74 -22.79
CA TYR A 7 0.81 2.48 -23.86
C TYR A 7 1.42 2.07 -25.19
N ASP A 8 0.59 2.03 -26.22
CA ASP A 8 1.03 1.88 -27.60
C ASP A 8 1.84 3.12 -28.00
N ARG A 9 3.00 2.91 -28.62
CA ARG A 9 3.97 3.97 -28.89
C ARG A 9 3.42 5.01 -29.87
N ASP A 10 2.72 4.55 -30.90
CA ASP A 10 2.32 5.40 -32.03
C ASP A 10 0.99 6.09 -31.74
N SER A 11 0.02 5.34 -31.22
CA SER A 11 -1.32 5.86 -30.94
C SER A 11 -1.48 6.45 -29.55
N ARG A 12 -0.54 6.22 -28.63
CA ARG A 12 -0.61 6.58 -27.20
C ARG A 12 -1.82 5.99 -26.47
N ASN A 13 -2.46 4.99 -27.06
CA ASN A 13 -3.58 4.31 -26.44
C ASN A 13 -3.11 3.34 -25.36
N TRP A 14 -3.94 3.15 -24.33
CA TRP A 14 -3.61 2.25 -23.24
C TRP A 14 -3.71 0.79 -23.70
N LEU A 15 -2.65 0.02 -23.42
CA LEU A 15 -2.53 -1.40 -23.74
C LEU A 15 -2.79 -2.28 -22.52
N ALA A 16 -2.14 -1.96 -21.40
CA ALA A 16 -2.22 -2.79 -20.22
C ALA A 16 -1.83 -2.03 -18.97
N THR A 17 -2.33 -2.51 -17.84
CA THR A 17 -1.81 -2.15 -16.52
C THR A 17 -1.11 -3.38 -15.99
N LEU A 18 0.18 -3.28 -15.71
CA LEU A 18 0.95 -4.33 -15.08
C LEU A 18 1.12 -4.07 -13.59
N TRP A 19 1.33 -5.14 -12.86
CA TRP A 19 1.76 -5.13 -11.48
C TRP A 19 2.87 -6.15 -11.32
N GLN A 20 4.07 -5.72 -10.93
CA GLN A 20 5.26 -6.60 -10.88
C GLN A 20 5.43 -7.38 -12.20
N ASP A 21 5.31 -6.67 -13.32
CA ASP A 21 5.40 -7.19 -14.69
C ASP A 21 4.32 -8.24 -15.07
N GLN A 22 3.33 -8.48 -14.20
CA GLN A 22 2.17 -9.32 -14.50
C GLN A 22 0.98 -8.47 -14.95
N PRO A 23 0.27 -8.85 -16.04
CA PRO A 23 -0.87 -8.09 -16.52
C PRO A 23 -2.05 -8.20 -15.54
N ARG A 24 -2.53 -7.03 -15.10
CA ARG A 24 -3.71 -6.87 -14.25
C ARG A 24 -4.96 -6.60 -15.09
N PHE A 25 -4.79 -5.73 -16.08
CA PHE A 25 -5.78 -5.43 -17.10
C PHE A 25 -5.09 -5.30 -18.44
N SER A 26 -5.74 -5.69 -19.53
CA SER A 26 -5.24 -5.46 -20.90
C SER A 26 -6.37 -5.12 -21.87
N ALA A 27 -5.98 -4.47 -22.96
CA ALA A 27 -6.80 -4.21 -24.13
C ALA A 27 -6.04 -4.60 -25.40
N ALA A 28 -6.69 -5.29 -26.33
CA ALA A 28 -6.13 -5.67 -27.62
C ALA A 28 -6.99 -5.17 -28.79
N PRO A 29 -6.43 -4.47 -29.79
CA PRO A 29 -5.02 -4.07 -29.89
C PRO A 29 -4.63 -2.96 -28.90
N HIS A 30 -5.57 -2.12 -28.47
CA HIS A 30 -5.46 -1.10 -27.40
C HIS A 30 -6.86 -0.52 -27.16
N ASN A 31 -7.07 0.29 -26.11
CA ASN A 31 -8.42 0.82 -25.79
C ASN A 31 -9.00 1.83 -26.79
N GLY A 32 -8.18 2.40 -27.69
CA GLY A 32 -8.64 3.30 -28.76
C GLY A 32 -9.23 4.63 -28.25
N ALA A 33 -8.83 5.08 -27.07
CA ALA A 33 -9.23 6.37 -26.49
C ALA A 33 -8.70 7.59 -27.27
N PHE A 34 -7.70 7.41 -28.14
CA PHE A 34 -7.12 8.45 -28.98
C PHE A 34 -7.12 8.02 -30.43
N SER A 35 -7.56 8.93 -31.31
CA SER A 35 -7.44 8.83 -32.76
C SER A 35 -6.77 10.10 -33.28
N TRP A 36 -5.48 10.03 -33.58
CA TRP A 36 -4.70 11.18 -34.04
C TRP A 36 -4.96 11.51 -35.52
N PRO A 37 -4.81 12.79 -35.95
CA PRO A 37 -4.73 13.98 -35.10
C PRO A 37 -6.03 14.22 -34.33
N LEU A 38 -5.93 14.82 -33.14
CA LEU A 38 -7.11 15.24 -32.36
C LEU A 38 -7.59 16.58 -32.89
N GLU A 39 -8.84 16.62 -33.36
CA GLU A 39 -9.46 17.80 -33.94
C GLU A 39 -10.85 18.00 -33.32
N VAL A 40 -11.21 19.25 -33.03
CA VAL A 40 -12.52 19.57 -32.46
C VAL A 40 -13.62 19.11 -33.42
N GLY A 41 -14.60 18.38 -32.89
CA GLY A 41 -15.70 17.80 -33.68
C GLY A 41 -15.41 16.40 -34.23
N LYS A 42 -14.15 15.91 -34.20
CA LYS A 42 -13.81 14.55 -34.62
C LYS A 42 -14.50 13.53 -33.71
N SER A 43 -15.05 12.48 -34.32
CA SER A 43 -15.63 11.33 -33.62
C SER A 43 -15.20 10.01 -34.24
N TRP A 44 -15.06 8.97 -33.43
CA TRP A 44 -14.73 7.62 -33.90
C TRP A 44 -15.30 6.55 -32.99
N THR A 45 -15.35 5.33 -33.51
CA THR A 45 -15.67 4.12 -32.74
C THR A 45 -14.38 3.36 -32.44
N ALA A 46 -14.15 3.02 -31.17
CA ALA A 46 -13.10 2.10 -30.75
C ALA A 46 -13.71 0.73 -30.46
N ILE A 47 -13.09 -0.32 -30.99
CA ILE A 47 -13.47 -1.72 -30.73
C ILE A 47 -12.22 -2.47 -30.30
N TYR A 48 -12.28 -3.15 -29.16
CA TYR A 48 -11.15 -3.89 -28.62
C TYR A 48 -11.61 -5.05 -27.74
N GLU A 49 -10.72 -6.02 -27.54
CA GLU A 49 -10.87 -7.03 -26.50
C GLU A 49 -10.37 -6.48 -25.18
N TYR A 50 -11.08 -6.70 -24.07
CA TYR A 50 -10.65 -6.33 -22.72
C TYR A 50 -10.53 -7.55 -21.80
N GLN A 51 -9.46 -7.60 -21.00
CA GLN A 51 -9.24 -8.66 -20.02
C GLN A 51 -9.02 -8.10 -18.61
N ASP A 52 -9.77 -8.61 -17.64
CA ASP A 52 -9.56 -8.41 -16.19
C ASP A 52 -9.01 -9.71 -15.60
N TYR A 53 -7.68 -9.76 -15.43
CA TYR A 53 -6.98 -10.93 -14.91
C TYR A 53 -7.21 -11.13 -13.41
N GLN A 54 -7.60 -10.09 -12.67
CA GLN A 54 -7.87 -10.21 -11.23
C GLN A 54 -9.15 -10.99 -10.94
N ARG A 55 -10.12 -10.90 -11.86
CA ARG A 55 -11.44 -11.53 -11.76
C ARG A 55 -11.66 -12.63 -12.78
N GLY A 56 -10.64 -12.96 -13.58
CA GLY A 56 -10.73 -13.97 -14.64
C GLY A 56 -11.79 -13.65 -15.69
N ARG A 57 -12.04 -12.37 -15.99
CA ARG A 57 -13.06 -11.96 -16.98
C ARG A 57 -12.43 -11.55 -18.30
N ARG A 58 -13.07 -11.96 -19.39
CA ARG A 58 -12.70 -11.60 -20.76
C ARG A 58 -13.93 -11.06 -21.48
N PHE A 59 -13.74 -9.93 -22.15
CA PHE A 59 -14.76 -9.27 -22.95
C PHE A 59 -14.23 -9.20 -24.38
N PRO A 60 -14.62 -10.14 -25.26
CA PRO A 60 -14.03 -10.30 -26.59
C PRO A 60 -14.31 -9.10 -27.50
N ARG A 61 -15.34 -8.30 -27.18
CA ARG A 61 -15.72 -7.13 -27.95
C ARG A 61 -16.31 -6.06 -27.04
N VAL A 62 -15.49 -5.09 -26.69
CA VAL A 62 -15.89 -3.82 -26.06
C VAL A 62 -15.96 -2.76 -27.16
N GLN A 63 -17.00 -1.93 -27.12
CA GLN A 63 -17.20 -0.85 -28.09
C GLN A 63 -17.41 0.47 -27.37
N TRP A 64 -16.69 1.50 -27.81
CA TRP A 64 -16.80 2.87 -27.31
C TRP A 64 -17.01 3.83 -28.47
N GLN A 65 -17.85 4.84 -28.25
CA GLN A 65 -17.99 5.99 -29.13
C GLN A 65 -17.29 7.19 -28.52
N TRP A 66 -16.42 7.84 -29.29
CA TRP A 66 -15.62 8.97 -28.85
C TRP A 66 -15.96 10.23 -29.64
N ARG A 67 -15.89 11.38 -28.98
CA ARG A 67 -15.93 12.71 -29.62
C ARG A 67 -14.98 13.69 -28.96
N VAL A 68 -14.48 14.65 -29.73
CA VAL A 68 -13.47 15.61 -29.28
C VAL A 68 -14.05 17.02 -29.21
N ALA A 69 -13.80 17.66 -28.08
CA ALA A 69 -13.93 19.10 -27.87
C ALA A 69 -12.59 19.67 -27.35
N HIS A 70 -12.54 20.97 -27.12
CA HIS A 70 -11.37 21.64 -26.53
C HIS A 70 -11.82 22.67 -25.51
N GLU A 71 -11.20 22.69 -24.34
CA GLU A 71 -11.47 23.66 -23.28
C GLU A 71 -10.26 23.87 -22.36
N ASP A 72 -10.29 24.98 -21.63
CA ASP A 72 -9.33 25.22 -20.55
C ASP A 72 -9.81 24.45 -19.31
N VAL A 73 -8.97 23.56 -18.77
CA VAL A 73 -9.28 22.74 -17.60
C VAL A 73 -8.41 23.17 -16.42
N ARG A 74 -9.05 23.43 -15.28
CA ARG A 74 -8.37 23.73 -14.02
C ARG A 74 -8.37 22.50 -13.13
N VAL A 75 -7.18 22.13 -12.65
CA VAL A 75 -6.92 21.05 -11.68
C VAL A 75 -5.94 21.56 -10.62
N ALA A 76 -5.72 20.78 -9.56
CA ALA A 76 -4.78 21.15 -8.49
C ALA A 76 -3.33 21.36 -8.99
N GLY A 77 -2.94 20.64 -10.04
CA GLY A 77 -1.63 20.76 -10.68
C GLY A 77 -1.47 21.96 -11.61
N GLY A 78 -2.52 22.74 -11.88
CA GLY A 78 -2.46 23.92 -12.75
C GLY A 78 -3.69 24.08 -13.64
N THR A 79 -3.63 25.05 -14.54
CA THR A 79 -4.62 25.23 -15.62
C THR A 79 -3.96 24.85 -16.94
N PHE A 80 -4.65 24.02 -17.72
CA PHE A 80 -4.12 23.47 -18.96
C PHE A 80 -5.11 23.70 -20.10
N LYS A 81 -4.59 23.97 -21.30
CA LYS A 81 -5.40 23.90 -22.52
C LYS A 81 -5.50 22.44 -22.92
N ALA A 82 -6.70 21.86 -22.95
CA ALA A 82 -6.87 20.42 -23.11
C ALA A 82 -7.92 20.06 -24.15
N PHE A 83 -7.64 19.00 -24.90
CA PHE A 83 -8.68 18.29 -25.62
C PHE A 83 -9.56 17.55 -24.61
N ARG A 84 -10.87 17.76 -24.70
CA ARG A 84 -11.88 17.03 -23.93
C ARG A 84 -12.43 15.91 -24.80
N LEU A 85 -12.02 14.68 -24.51
CA LEU A 85 -12.45 13.47 -25.19
C LEU A 85 -13.58 12.84 -24.37
N GLU A 86 -14.77 12.76 -24.95
CA GLU A 86 -15.90 12.08 -24.33
C GLU A 86 -16.10 10.71 -24.96
N GLY A 87 -15.95 9.68 -24.15
CA GLY A 87 -16.19 8.29 -24.48
C GLY A 87 -17.51 7.80 -23.87
N THR A 88 -18.32 7.10 -24.65
CA THR A 88 -19.52 6.40 -24.17
C THR A 88 -19.47 4.93 -24.59
N GLY A 89 -19.56 4.04 -23.61
CA GLY A 89 -19.77 2.61 -23.77
C GLY A 89 -21.20 2.21 -23.40
N PRO A 90 -21.55 0.91 -23.51
CA PRO A 90 -22.88 0.44 -23.18
C PRO A 90 -23.24 0.60 -21.70
N VAL A 91 -22.28 0.43 -20.80
CA VAL A 91 -22.53 0.34 -19.35
C VAL A 91 -21.74 1.35 -18.54
N ASP A 92 -21.05 2.25 -19.23
CA ASP A 92 -20.07 3.18 -18.69
C ASP A 92 -19.83 4.35 -19.65
N SER A 93 -19.32 5.44 -19.08
CA SER A 93 -18.87 6.61 -19.83
C SER A 93 -17.58 7.13 -19.21
N THR A 94 -16.82 7.88 -20.00
CA THR A 94 -15.64 8.57 -19.49
C THR A 94 -15.42 9.88 -20.22
N THR A 95 -14.95 10.90 -19.52
CA THR A 95 -14.42 12.12 -20.11
C THR A 95 -12.96 12.22 -19.73
N VAL A 96 -12.10 12.43 -20.72
CA VAL A 96 -10.64 12.55 -20.59
C VAL A 96 -10.23 13.93 -21.05
N TRP A 97 -9.46 14.64 -20.23
CA TRP A 97 -8.85 15.91 -20.59
C TRP A 97 -7.37 15.69 -20.85
N TYR A 98 -6.99 15.70 -22.11
CA TYR A 98 -5.61 15.52 -22.56
C TYR A 98 -4.97 16.87 -22.88
N ALA A 99 -3.93 17.24 -22.14
CA ALA A 99 -3.18 18.47 -22.33
C ALA A 99 -1.96 18.19 -23.24
N PRO A 100 -1.96 18.65 -24.51
CA PRO A 100 -0.89 18.36 -25.46
C PRO A 100 0.45 19.00 -25.06
N GLU A 101 0.43 20.12 -24.35
CA GLU A 101 1.62 20.86 -23.91
C GLU A 101 2.52 20.05 -22.95
N VAL A 102 1.92 19.24 -22.08
CA VAL A 102 2.63 18.34 -21.17
C VAL A 102 2.58 16.88 -21.61
N GLY A 103 1.77 16.57 -22.63
CA GLY A 103 1.61 15.22 -23.17
C GLY A 103 0.89 14.25 -22.22
N LEU A 104 0.01 14.74 -21.35
CA LEU A 104 -0.63 13.96 -20.28
C LEU A 104 -2.14 14.11 -20.26
N ILE A 105 -2.82 13.09 -19.74
CA ILE A 105 -4.20 13.22 -19.26
C ILE A 105 -4.15 13.94 -17.91
N VAL A 106 -4.64 15.17 -17.85
CA VAL A 106 -4.61 16.02 -16.64
C VAL A 106 -5.87 15.87 -15.79
N LYS A 107 -6.95 15.37 -16.38
CA LYS A 107 -8.18 15.02 -15.67
C LYS A 107 -8.88 13.87 -16.38
N GLN A 108 -9.52 13.00 -15.61
CA GLN A 108 -10.39 11.97 -16.13
C GLN A 108 -11.57 11.78 -15.18
N VAL A 109 -12.77 11.71 -15.73
CA VAL A 109 -13.97 11.30 -14.99
C VAL A 109 -14.54 10.07 -15.68
N SER A 110 -14.85 9.03 -14.92
CA SER A 110 -15.50 7.82 -15.42
C SER A 110 -16.72 7.53 -14.58
N GLU A 111 -17.80 7.11 -15.24
CA GLU A 111 -19.06 6.73 -14.61
C GLU A 111 -19.45 5.34 -15.07
N ARG A 112 -19.92 4.52 -14.13
CA ARG A 112 -20.37 3.16 -14.37
C ARG A 112 -21.83 3.05 -13.97
N ALA A 113 -22.63 2.48 -14.86
CA ALA A 113 -24.02 2.17 -14.58
C ALA A 113 -24.16 0.96 -13.66
N ALA A 114 -25.35 0.76 -13.09
CA ALA A 114 -25.63 -0.36 -12.18
C ALA A 114 -25.33 -1.75 -12.79
N ARG A 115 -25.51 -1.89 -14.10
CA ARG A 115 -25.26 -3.13 -14.86
C ARG A 115 -23.77 -3.39 -15.17
N HIS A 116 -22.87 -2.47 -14.85
CA HIS A 116 -21.44 -2.70 -15.03
C HIS A 116 -20.99 -3.84 -14.11
N TYR A 117 -20.10 -4.73 -14.57
CA TYR A 117 -19.65 -5.92 -13.80
C TYR A 117 -18.89 -5.59 -12.49
N LEU A 118 -18.57 -4.32 -12.27
CA LEU A 118 -17.93 -3.77 -11.06
C LEU A 118 -18.93 -2.97 -10.19
N GLY A 119 -20.21 -3.05 -10.52
CA GLY A 119 -21.25 -2.20 -9.95
C GLY A 119 -21.18 -0.74 -10.42
N PRO A 120 -22.17 0.06 -10.00
CA PRO A 120 -22.21 1.47 -10.29
C PRO A 120 -21.05 2.19 -9.59
N GLY A 121 -20.65 3.34 -10.11
CA GLY A 121 -19.64 4.16 -9.46
C GLY A 121 -19.19 5.31 -10.32
N ARG A 122 -18.65 6.34 -9.66
CA ARG A 122 -18.04 7.49 -10.32
C ARG A 122 -16.62 7.64 -9.78
N THR A 123 -15.67 7.75 -10.69
CA THR A 123 -14.26 7.99 -10.35
C THR A 123 -13.80 9.25 -11.04
N ALA A 124 -13.12 10.13 -10.32
CA ALA A 124 -12.45 11.28 -10.88
C ALA A 124 -10.96 11.19 -10.52
N THR A 125 -10.11 11.41 -11.52
CA THR A 125 -8.66 11.52 -11.37
C THR A 125 -8.26 12.90 -11.84
N GLU A 126 -7.47 13.60 -11.06
CA GLU A 126 -6.93 14.91 -11.41
C GLU A 126 -5.42 14.94 -11.19
N LEU A 127 -4.72 15.65 -12.07
CA LEU A 127 -3.31 15.94 -11.89
C LEU A 127 -3.16 16.88 -10.69
N ILE A 128 -2.51 16.38 -9.64
CA ILE A 128 -2.25 17.15 -8.41
C ILE A 128 -0.93 17.91 -8.46
N ARG A 129 0.07 17.36 -9.18
CA ARG A 129 1.39 17.95 -9.35
C ARG A 129 1.99 17.41 -10.65
N TYR A 130 2.60 18.30 -11.42
CA TYR A 130 3.42 17.95 -12.58
C TYR A 130 4.84 18.45 -12.36
N ALA A 131 5.81 17.61 -12.70
CA ALA A 131 7.22 17.95 -12.68
C ALA A 131 7.83 17.49 -14.01
N PRO A 132 8.45 18.38 -14.80
CA PRO A 132 9.01 18.02 -16.10
C PRO A 132 10.18 17.03 -15.95
N PRO A 133 10.54 16.29 -17.02
CA PRO A 133 11.71 15.41 -17.01
C PRO A 133 12.97 16.13 -16.51
N GLY A 134 13.73 15.48 -15.62
CA GLY A 134 14.89 16.07 -14.95
C GLY A 134 14.58 16.78 -13.62
N SER A 135 13.31 16.87 -13.23
CA SER A 135 12.91 17.35 -11.90
C SER A 135 13.16 16.33 -10.79
N GLU A 136 12.92 16.74 -9.54
CA GLU A 136 12.93 15.86 -8.36
C GLU A 136 12.08 14.59 -8.58
N ARG A 137 12.62 13.44 -8.15
CA ARG A 137 11.99 12.14 -8.31
C ARG A 137 10.69 12.04 -7.51
N TRP A 138 9.65 11.50 -8.14
CA TRP A 138 8.40 11.16 -7.46
C TRP A 138 8.50 9.81 -6.74
N TYR A 139 8.27 9.82 -5.41
CA TYR A 139 8.32 8.60 -4.59
C TYR A 139 6.96 7.95 -4.34
N GLY A 140 5.84 8.67 -4.48
CA GLY A 140 4.50 8.16 -4.14
C GLY A 140 4.27 7.94 -2.64
N PHE A 141 3.01 7.98 -2.19
CA PHE A 141 2.67 8.02 -0.75
C PHE A 141 2.12 6.71 -0.16
N ASN A 142 1.90 5.70 -1.00
CA ASN A 142 1.44 4.40 -0.51
C ASN A 142 2.57 3.61 0.17
N PHE A 143 2.18 2.60 0.93
CA PHE A 143 3.12 1.77 1.70
C PHE A 143 4.17 1.12 0.79
N GLU A 144 3.75 0.53 -0.33
CA GLU A 144 4.63 -0.18 -1.25
C GLU A 144 5.71 0.74 -1.83
N ALA A 145 5.35 1.98 -2.17
CA ALA A 145 6.28 2.95 -2.73
C ALA A 145 7.28 3.46 -1.69
N THR A 146 6.84 3.66 -0.43
CA THR A 146 7.76 4.00 0.68
C THR A 146 8.77 2.88 0.94
N GLN A 147 8.33 1.61 0.88
CA GLN A 147 9.21 0.45 1.05
C GLN A 147 10.19 0.32 -0.12
N GLU A 148 9.73 0.53 -1.35
CA GLU A 148 10.58 0.49 -2.54
C GLU A 148 11.67 1.59 -2.51
N ALA A 149 11.34 2.78 -1.99
CA ALA A 149 12.32 3.85 -1.81
C ALA A 149 13.40 3.46 -0.79
N ILE A 150 13.02 2.84 0.33
CA ILE A 150 13.97 2.33 1.34
C ILE A 150 14.84 1.23 0.75
N GLN A 151 14.24 0.26 0.06
CA GLN A 151 14.95 -0.87 -0.57
C GLN A 151 15.99 -0.43 -1.61
N ARG A 152 15.74 0.70 -2.30
CA ARG A 152 16.71 1.29 -3.23
C ARG A 152 17.81 2.11 -2.56
N GLY A 153 17.81 2.23 -1.23
CA GLY A 153 18.73 3.11 -0.50
C GLY A 153 18.39 4.60 -0.63
N GLU A 154 17.21 4.94 -1.16
CA GLU A 154 16.78 6.31 -1.45
C GLU A 154 15.97 6.95 -0.30
N GLY A 155 15.92 6.30 0.87
CA GLY A 155 15.05 6.72 1.98
C GLY A 155 15.26 8.16 2.46
N ARG A 156 16.50 8.67 2.47
CA ARG A 156 16.78 10.07 2.84
C ARG A 156 16.22 11.07 1.83
N ALA A 157 16.35 10.77 0.53
CA ALA A 157 15.77 11.60 -0.53
C ALA A 157 14.24 11.54 -0.49
N ALA A 158 13.67 10.35 -0.25
CA ALA A 158 12.24 10.18 -0.07
C ALA A 158 11.69 10.99 1.12
N LEU A 159 12.38 11.03 2.27
CA LEU A 159 11.99 11.87 3.41
C LEU A 159 11.91 13.35 3.04
N ALA A 160 12.94 13.89 2.37
CA ALA A 160 12.96 15.29 1.94
C ALA A 160 11.81 15.59 0.98
N PHE A 161 11.56 14.70 0.01
CA PHE A 161 10.44 14.79 -0.91
C PHE A 161 9.09 14.79 -0.17
N TYR A 162 8.86 13.87 0.77
CA TYR A 162 7.59 13.78 1.49
C TYR A 162 7.32 15.02 2.35
N GLU A 163 8.35 15.56 3.00
CA GLU A 163 8.24 16.79 3.77
C GLU A 163 7.90 18.00 2.87
N SER A 164 8.58 18.14 1.74
CA SER A 164 8.32 19.19 0.76
C SER A 164 6.91 19.09 0.18
N ALA A 165 6.50 17.87 -0.22
CA ALA A 165 5.17 17.59 -0.77
C ALA A 165 4.06 17.90 0.26
N ALA A 166 4.24 17.51 1.52
CA ALA A 166 3.27 17.83 2.57
C ALA A 166 3.07 19.34 2.72
N ARG A 167 4.15 20.13 2.78
CA ARG A 167 4.06 21.60 2.87
C ARG A 167 3.37 22.21 1.66
N GLU A 168 3.68 21.72 0.46
CA GLU A 168 3.01 22.19 -0.76
C GLU A 168 1.51 21.90 -0.73
N PHE A 169 1.10 20.68 -0.38
CA PHE A 169 -0.30 20.31 -0.32
C PHE A 169 -1.06 21.07 0.77
N GLU A 170 -0.45 21.27 1.95
CA GLU A 170 -1.05 22.12 2.99
C GLU A 170 -1.26 23.55 2.49
N SER A 171 -0.29 24.15 1.78
CA SER A 171 -0.42 25.49 1.21
C SER A 171 -1.54 25.62 0.16
N LYS A 172 -1.92 24.50 -0.47
CA LYS A 172 -3.00 24.41 -1.45
C LYS A 172 -4.35 24.01 -0.83
N GLY A 173 -4.43 23.80 0.48
CA GLY A 173 -5.64 23.30 1.16
C GLY A 173 -5.96 21.84 0.86
N MET A 174 -4.99 21.06 0.37
CA MET A 174 -5.13 19.66 0.01
C MET A 174 -4.86 18.76 1.22
N THR A 175 -5.76 18.82 2.21
CA THR A 175 -5.60 18.18 3.53
C THR A 175 -5.33 16.67 3.44
N ARG A 176 -6.02 15.97 2.52
CA ARG A 176 -5.90 14.51 2.40
C ARG A 176 -4.54 14.10 1.85
N GLU A 177 -4.06 14.78 0.82
CA GLU A 177 -2.78 14.56 0.16
C GLU A 177 -1.61 14.96 1.06
N ALA A 178 -1.75 16.07 1.80
CA ALA A 178 -0.80 16.46 2.83
C ALA A 178 -0.66 15.37 3.90
N ALA A 179 -1.78 14.84 4.40
CA ALA A 179 -1.76 13.75 5.37
C ALA A 179 -1.12 12.48 4.80
N ASP A 180 -1.39 12.11 3.55
CA ASP A 180 -0.74 10.96 2.90
C ASP A 180 0.78 11.13 2.79
N ALA A 181 1.24 12.32 2.39
CA ALA A 181 2.67 12.64 2.34
C ALA A 181 3.32 12.54 3.73
N LEU A 182 2.65 13.06 4.77
CA LEU A 182 3.14 12.96 6.15
C LEU A 182 3.14 11.52 6.68
N VAL A 183 2.14 10.70 6.34
CA VAL A 183 2.13 9.28 6.71
C VAL A 183 3.25 8.52 6.00
N ALA A 184 3.50 8.81 4.72
CA ALA A 184 4.65 8.28 3.98
C ALA A 184 5.97 8.70 4.63
N PHE A 185 6.09 9.96 5.05
CA PHE A 185 7.22 10.47 5.81
C PHE A 185 7.47 9.66 7.09
N VAL A 186 6.45 9.42 7.91
CA VAL A 186 6.60 8.67 9.18
C VAL A 186 7.05 7.23 8.95
N ARG A 187 6.49 6.56 7.94
CA ARG A 187 6.88 5.19 7.57
C ARG A 187 8.36 5.10 7.18
N THR A 188 8.86 6.09 6.45
CA THR A 188 10.26 6.15 6.03
C THR A 188 11.18 6.63 7.17
N ALA A 189 10.68 7.46 8.08
CA ALA A 189 11.45 8.02 9.17
C ALA A 189 11.90 6.93 10.17
N ARG A 190 11.03 5.97 10.48
CA ARG A 190 11.31 4.91 11.47
C ARG A 190 12.50 4.02 11.07
N PRO A 191 12.56 3.40 9.88
CA PRO A 191 13.73 2.64 9.42
C PRO A 191 15.04 3.42 9.45
N LEU A 192 14.98 4.73 9.24
CA LEU A 192 16.15 5.61 9.20
C LEU A 192 16.54 6.18 10.57
N GLY A 193 15.82 5.83 11.65
CA GLY A 193 16.07 6.37 12.98
C GLY A 193 15.66 7.84 13.16
N ALA A 194 14.92 8.43 12.21
CA ALA A 194 14.47 9.81 12.24
C ALA A 194 13.19 9.98 13.11
N TYR A 195 13.23 9.48 14.35
CA TYR A 195 12.05 9.35 15.20
C TYR A 195 11.39 10.69 15.54
N GLN A 196 12.15 11.70 15.94
CA GLN A 196 11.63 13.02 16.32
C GLN A 196 10.93 13.73 15.14
N PRO A 197 11.55 13.87 13.95
CA PRO A 197 10.84 14.33 12.76
C PRO A 197 9.62 13.47 12.42
N GLY A 198 9.75 12.14 12.50
CA GLY A 198 8.67 11.20 12.21
C GLY A 198 7.43 11.41 13.10
N LEU A 199 7.62 11.58 14.41
CA LEU A 199 6.53 11.89 15.34
C LEU A 199 5.86 13.22 15.00
N ARG A 200 6.63 14.29 14.74
CA ARG A 200 6.07 15.59 14.34
C ARG A 200 5.19 15.47 13.10
N GLY A 201 5.69 14.79 12.06
CA GLY A 201 4.93 14.58 10.83
C GLY A 201 3.66 13.75 11.03
N GLY A 202 3.74 12.66 11.80
CA GLY A 202 2.61 11.77 12.02
C GLY A 202 1.52 12.37 12.90
N LEU A 203 1.90 13.11 13.95
CA LEU A 203 0.95 13.84 14.77
C LEU A 203 0.25 14.94 13.96
N ARG A 204 0.98 15.62 13.06
CA ARG A 204 0.39 16.58 12.12
C ARG A 204 -0.59 15.92 11.16
N ALA A 205 -0.27 14.74 10.62
CA ALA A 205 -1.20 13.98 9.77
C ALA A 205 -2.50 13.63 10.50
N ILE A 206 -2.40 13.18 11.76
CA ILE A 206 -3.55 12.87 12.61
C ILE A 206 -4.40 14.13 12.86
N GLU A 207 -3.76 15.27 13.15
CA GLU A 207 -4.44 16.55 13.36
C GLU A 207 -5.23 16.97 12.11
N LEU A 208 -4.59 16.97 10.94
CA LEU A 208 -5.22 17.29 9.66
C LEU A 208 -6.45 16.40 9.42
N LEU A 209 -6.31 15.09 9.59
CA LEU A 209 -7.37 14.11 9.32
C LEU A 209 -8.53 14.20 10.32
N LYS A 210 -8.28 14.54 11.58
CA LYS A 210 -9.35 14.77 12.57
C LYS A 210 -10.28 15.92 12.18
N THR A 211 -9.78 16.89 11.41
CA THR A 211 -10.57 18.05 10.95
C THR A 211 -11.19 17.84 9.56
N ALA A 212 -10.83 16.76 8.85
CA ALA A 212 -11.22 16.51 7.45
C ALA A 212 -12.61 15.84 7.28
N GLY A 213 -13.41 15.77 8.35
CA GLY A 213 -14.71 15.07 8.37
C GLY A 213 -14.60 13.59 8.72
N ARG A 214 -15.72 12.84 8.61
CA ARG A 214 -15.79 11.41 9.00
C ARG A 214 -16.28 10.50 7.88
N THR A 215 -15.69 10.64 6.69
CA THR A 215 -15.91 9.68 5.60
C THR A 215 -15.09 8.41 5.83
N GLU A 216 -15.46 7.29 5.20
CA GLU A 216 -14.72 6.04 5.32
C GLU A 216 -13.25 6.17 4.87
N ASP A 217 -12.98 6.97 3.83
CA ASP A 217 -11.61 7.27 3.39
C ASP A 217 -10.81 8.02 4.46
N VAL A 218 -11.41 9.02 5.12
CA VAL A 218 -10.74 9.75 6.21
C VAL A 218 -10.50 8.85 7.42
N LEU A 219 -11.46 7.98 7.78
CA LEU A 219 -11.25 6.98 8.83
C LEU A 219 -10.10 6.03 8.47
N HIS A 220 -10.02 5.61 7.21
CA HIS A 220 -8.95 4.75 6.71
C HIS A 220 -7.59 5.44 6.84
N ALA A 221 -7.51 6.69 6.38
CA ALA A 221 -6.31 7.50 6.49
C ALA A 221 -5.88 7.73 7.95
N LEU A 222 -6.84 7.99 8.83
CA LEU A 222 -6.59 8.28 10.24
C LEU A 222 -6.07 7.04 10.98
N ALA A 223 -6.74 5.89 10.79
CA ALA A 223 -6.24 4.60 11.27
C ALA A 223 -4.81 4.35 10.76
N ASN A 224 -4.58 4.55 9.46
CA ASN A 224 -3.28 4.37 8.84
C ASN A 224 -2.18 5.31 9.38
N ALA A 225 -2.54 6.50 9.88
CA ALA A 225 -1.61 7.43 10.50
C ALA A 225 -1.24 7.03 11.94
N HIS A 226 -2.20 6.49 12.72
CA HIS A 226 -1.96 6.04 14.09
C HIS A 226 -0.93 4.90 14.17
N LEU A 227 -0.94 3.99 13.20
CA LEU A 227 -0.09 2.81 13.20
C LEU A 227 1.44 3.12 13.18
N PRO A 228 1.99 3.85 12.20
CA PRO A 228 3.43 4.15 12.17
C PRO A 228 3.84 5.08 13.32
N VAL A 229 2.97 5.96 13.82
CA VAL A 229 3.24 6.79 15.00
C VAL A 229 3.43 5.92 16.25
N GLY A 230 2.51 4.98 16.49
CA GLY A 230 2.64 4.02 17.60
C GLY A 230 3.91 3.17 17.50
N PHE A 231 4.32 2.78 16.29
CA PHE A 231 5.58 2.08 16.08
C PHE A 231 6.82 2.94 16.37
N ILE A 232 6.78 4.25 16.13
CA ILE A 232 7.89 5.14 16.52
C ILE A 232 7.94 5.29 18.04
N TYR A 233 6.81 5.53 18.71
CA TYR A 233 6.77 5.59 20.18
C TYR A 233 7.34 4.33 20.83
N ARG A 234 6.96 3.15 20.31
CA ARG A 234 7.54 1.87 20.73
C ARG A 234 9.06 1.82 20.52
N ALA A 235 9.56 2.33 19.39
CA ALA A 235 10.99 2.31 19.08
C ALA A 235 11.82 3.21 20.01
N VAL A 236 11.24 4.32 20.49
CA VAL A 236 11.89 5.22 21.46
C VAL A 236 11.64 4.82 22.93
N GLY A 237 10.94 3.72 23.17
CA GLY A 237 10.68 3.17 24.50
C GLY A 237 9.47 3.77 25.22
N ASP A 238 8.72 4.68 24.59
CA ASP A 238 7.48 5.23 25.15
C ASP A 238 6.31 4.27 24.87
N LEU A 239 6.22 3.24 25.70
CA LEU A 239 5.24 2.16 25.53
C LEU A 239 3.81 2.61 25.83
N GLU A 240 3.63 3.65 26.64
CA GLU A 240 2.33 4.20 26.99
C GLU A 240 1.72 4.96 25.80
N GLU A 241 2.48 5.86 25.18
CA GLU A 241 2.01 6.54 23.97
C GLU A 241 1.84 5.56 22.80
N ALA A 242 2.73 4.57 22.67
CA ALA A 242 2.54 3.50 21.68
C ALA A 242 1.18 2.79 21.87
N ARG A 243 0.85 2.42 23.11
CA ARG A 243 -0.44 1.81 23.46
C ARG A 243 -1.60 2.73 23.09
N ARG A 244 -1.53 4.01 23.45
CA ARG A 244 -2.57 5.00 23.18
C ARG A 244 -2.86 5.11 21.69
N HIS A 245 -1.82 5.17 20.86
CA HIS A 245 -1.98 5.23 19.40
C HIS A 245 -2.57 3.96 18.80
N PHE A 246 -2.15 2.76 19.26
CA PHE A 246 -2.73 1.51 18.78
C PHE A 246 -4.18 1.32 19.24
N GLN A 247 -4.52 1.70 20.47
CA GLN A 247 -5.90 1.67 20.97
C GLN A 247 -6.80 2.66 20.22
N ALA A 248 -6.32 3.88 19.95
CA ALA A 248 -7.07 4.84 19.15
C ALA A 248 -7.35 4.30 17.73
N GLY A 249 -6.36 3.66 17.11
CA GLY A 249 -6.53 2.99 15.83
C GLY A 249 -7.53 1.83 15.86
N LEU A 250 -7.50 1.00 16.90
CA LEU A 250 -8.46 -0.09 17.11
C LEU A 250 -9.89 0.45 17.36
N GLN A 251 -10.03 1.56 18.07
CA GLN A 251 -11.33 2.20 18.27
C GLN A 251 -11.87 2.73 16.94
N LEU A 252 -11.03 3.42 16.16
CA LEU A 252 -11.39 3.87 14.80
C LEU A 252 -11.78 2.70 13.91
N SER A 253 -11.13 1.53 14.08
CA SER A 253 -11.46 0.36 13.26
C SER A 253 -12.86 -0.20 13.50
N GLN A 254 -13.48 0.10 14.64
CA GLN A 254 -14.86 -0.28 14.92
C GLN A 254 -15.87 0.65 14.24
N GLU A 255 -15.43 1.84 13.81
CA GLU A 255 -16.27 2.86 13.18
C GLU A 255 -16.40 2.70 11.66
N PHE A 256 -15.63 1.80 11.03
CA PHE A 256 -15.74 1.57 9.58
C PHE A 256 -17.13 1.00 9.21
N PRO A 257 -17.85 1.59 8.24
CA PRO A 257 -19.09 1.02 7.74
C PRO A 257 -18.89 -0.36 7.08
N THR A 258 -17.81 -0.51 6.31
CA THR A 258 -17.52 -1.76 5.58
C THR A 258 -16.94 -2.83 6.51
N ALA A 259 -17.55 -4.01 6.56
CA ALA A 259 -17.09 -5.13 7.36
C ALA A 259 -15.65 -5.55 7.07
N ASP A 260 -15.26 -5.60 5.78
CA ASP A 260 -13.89 -5.91 5.37
C ASP A 260 -12.87 -4.97 6.00
N TRP A 261 -13.14 -3.66 6.01
CA TRP A 261 -12.23 -2.68 6.60
C TRP A 261 -12.19 -2.75 8.11
N ARG A 262 -13.31 -3.07 8.77
CA ARG A 262 -13.33 -3.37 10.21
C ARG A 262 -12.42 -4.55 10.53
N LEU A 263 -12.56 -5.67 9.82
CA LEU A 263 -11.75 -6.88 10.04
C LEU A 263 -10.27 -6.60 9.81
N PHE A 264 -9.94 -5.98 8.67
CA PHE A 264 -8.56 -5.68 8.28
C PHE A 264 -7.84 -4.80 9.31
N TRP A 265 -8.42 -3.64 9.64
CA TRP A 265 -7.77 -2.70 10.57
C TRP A 265 -7.76 -3.22 12.01
N SER A 266 -8.83 -3.90 12.46
CA SER A 266 -8.85 -4.48 13.81
C SER A 266 -7.77 -5.55 13.97
N GLY A 267 -7.56 -6.39 12.94
CA GLY A 267 -6.47 -7.38 12.95
C GLY A 267 -5.07 -6.74 13.01
N ILE A 268 -4.86 -5.64 12.28
CA ILE A 268 -3.60 -4.89 12.32
C ILE A 268 -3.33 -4.29 13.71
N PHE A 269 -4.34 -3.67 14.33
CA PHE A 269 -4.16 -3.06 15.65
C PHE A 269 -4.10 -4.07 16.78
N ALA A 270 -4.84 -5.18 16.71
CA ALA A 270 -4.68 -6.31 17.62
C ALA A 270 -3.24 -6.82 17.59
N ARG A 271 -2.67 -7.03 16.40
CA ARG A 271 -1.25 -7.40 16.24
C ARG A 271 -0.32 -6.37 16.86
N ALA A 272 -0.54 -5.07 16.62
CA ALA A 272 0.33 -4.02 17.17
C ALA A 272 0.28 -3.96 18.71
N LEU A 273 -0.88 -4.20 19.31
CA LEU A 273 -1.03 -4.33 20.77
C LEU A 273 -0.36 -5.60 21.30
N GLY A 274 -0.41 -6.69 20.54
CA GLY A 274 0.33 -7.91 20.85
C GLY A 274 1.85 -7.74 20.77
N ASP A 275 2.36 -7.01 19.76
CA ASP A 275 3.78 -6.64 19.64
C ASP A 275 4.25 -5.82 20.85
N LEU A 276 3.38 -4.96 21.39
CA LEU A 276 3.64 -4.17 22.58
C LEU A 276 3.70 -5.04 23.83
N ALA A 277 2.72 -5.93 24.02
CA ALA A 277 2.72 -6.89 25.11
C ALA A 277 3.95 -7.81 25.07
N TYR A 278 4.35 -8.26 23.88
CA TYR A 278 5.57 -9.07 23.70
C TYR A 278 6.83 -8.29 24.11
N ALA A 279 6.93 -7.00 23.75
CA ALA A 279 8.04 -6.15 24.17
C ALA A 279 8.09 -5.96 25.71
N GLN A 280 6.94 -5.98 26.37
CA GLN A 280 6.81 -5.93 27.83
C GLN A 280 6.99 -7.30 28.51
N ARG A 281 7.28 -8.36 27.74
CA ARG A 281 7.37 -9.75 28.19
C ARG A 281 6.06 -10.32 28.76
N ASP A 282 4.93 -9.67 28.48
CA ASP A 282 3.61 -10.22 28.73
C ASP A 282 3.23 -11.13 27.55
N TYR A 283 3.85 -12.31 27.53
CA TYR A 283 3.68 -13.26 26.43
C TYR A 283 2.27 -13.87 26.40
N GLY A 284 1.57 -13.90 27.54
CA GLY A 284 0.17 -14.34 27.62
C GLY A 284 -0.76 -13.41 26.84
N THR A 285 -0.68 -12.10 27.11
CA THR A 285 -1.43 -11.09 26.35
C THR A 285 -0.97 -11.01 24.90
N ALA A 286 0.34 -11.12 24.64
CA ALA A 286 0.87 -11.12 23.28
C ALA A 286 0.28 -12.25 22.44
N ARG A 287 0.22 -13.47 22.99
CA ARG A 287 -0.39 -14.63 22.36
C ARG A 287 -1.87 -14.42 22.06
N GLN A 288 -2.64 -13.93 23.04
CA GLN A 288 -4.08 -13.67 22.87
C GLN A 288 -4.36 -12.64 21.76
N GLN A 289 -3.60 -11.53 21.75
CA GLN A 289 -3.74 -10.49 20.74
C GLN A 289 -3.29 -10.94 19.35
N ALA A 290 -2.25 -11.77 19.28
CA ALA A 290 -1.78 -12.35 18.02
C ALA A 290 -2.78 -13.35 17.43
N ASP A 291 -3.37 -14.19 18.27
CA ASP A 291 -4.42 -15.14 17.88
C ASP A 291 -5.66 -14.42 17.34
N GLU A 292 -6.11 -13.37 18.04
CA GLU A 292 -7.21 -12.52 17.58
C GLU A 292 -6.88 -11.84 16.24
N ALA A 293 -5.66 -11.32 16.07
CA ALA A 293 -5.22 -10.74 14.82
C ALA A 293 -5.24 -11.74 13.66
N VAL A 294 -4.75 -12.98 13.89
CA VAL A 294 -4.80 -14.07 12.91
C VAL A 294 -6.25 -14.35 12.51
N ARG A 295 -7.13 -14.54 13.48
CA ARG A 295 -8.56 -14.82 13.27
C ARG A 295 -9.24 -13.73 12.43
N LEU A 296 -9.02 -12.46 12.74
CA LEU A 296 -9.61 -11.33 12.01
C LEU A 296 -9.09 -11.23 10.58
N LEU A 297 -7.79 -11.43 10.38
CA LEU A 297 -7.16 -11.36 9.05
C LEU A 297 -7.53 -12.55 8.17
N GLU A 298 -7.73 -13.75 8.74
CA GLU A 298 -8.26 -14.90 8.01
C GLU A 298 -9.71 -14.68 7.56
N GLN A 299 -10.56 -14.12 8.43
CA GLN A 299 -11.93 -13.75 8.06
C GLN A 299 -11.95 -12.70 6.95
N PHE A 300 -11.09 -11.68 7.04
CA PHE A 300 -10.92 -10.70 5.97
C PHE A 300 -10.53 -11.39 4.64
N LEU A 301 -9.54 -12.28 4.66
CA LEU A 301 -9.04 -12.99 3.49
C LEU A 301 -10.04 -13.97 2.88
N ALA A 302 -10.96 -14.51 3.67
CA ALA A 302 -12.06 -15.36 3.19
C ALA A 302 -13.05 -14.60 2.30
N GLY A 303 -13.20 -13.27 2.52
CA GLY A 303 -14.02 -12.39 1.69
C GLY A 303 -13.33 -11.82 0.45
N GLN A 304 -12.01 -12.01 0.29
CA GLN A 304 -11.25 -11.45 -0.83
C GLN A 304 -11.12 -12.42 -2.01
N SER A 305 -10.75 -11.89 -3.18
CA SER A 305 -10.34 -12.71 -4.33
C SER A 305 -9.21 -13.66 -3.94
N THR A 306 -9.11 -14.81 -4.60
CA THR A 306 -7.96 -15.73 -4.47
C THR A 306 -6.74 -15.28 -5.26
N SER A 307 -6.91 -14.31 -6.18
CA SER A 307 -5.84 -13.79 -7.03
C SER A 307 -4.76 -13.07 -6.21
N LEU A 308 -3.49 -13.42 -6.44
CA LEU A 308 -2.35 -12.71 -5.86
C LEU A 308 -2.16 -11.29 -6.44
N LEU A 309 -2.84 -10.99 -7.56
CA LEU A 309 -2.88 -9.64 -8.13
C LEU A 309 -3.86 -8.72 -7.39
N ASP A 310 -4.68 -9.25 -6.49
CA ASP A 310 -5.55 -8.43 -5.64
C ASP A 310 -4.76 -7.80 -4.50
N GLN A 311 -4.68 -6.46 -4.48
CA GLN A 311 -3.92 -5.71 -3.50
C GLN A 311 -4.46 -5.87 -2.08
N ARG A 312 -5.80 -5.96 -1.94
CA ARG A 312 -6.43 -6.16 -0.63
C ARG A 312 -6.02 -7.51 -0.04
N ARG A 313 -6.12 -8.58 -0.83
CA ARG A 313 -5.59 -9.90 -0.47
C ARG A 313 -4.10 -9.83 -0.11
N ARG A 314 -3.27 -9.20 -0.94
CA ARG A 314 -1.82 -9.13 -0.75
C ARG A 314 -1.47 -8.43 0.57
N ALA A 315 -2.12 -7.31 0.88
CA ALA A 315 -1.98 -6.59 2.14
C ALA A 315 -2.48 -7.41 3.35
N GLY A 316 -3.61 -8.10 3.21
CA GLY A 316 -4.14 -9.00 4.25
C GLY A 316 -3.20 -10.16 4.54
N ARG A 317 -2.67 -10.83 3.50
CA ARG A 317 -1.69 -11.91 3.64
C ARG A 317 -0.42 -11.42 4.30
N SER A 318 0.10 -10.25 3.90
CA SER A 318 1.30 -9.68 4.52
C SER A 318 1.11 -9.46 6.02
N ASN A 319 -0.02 -8.86 6.43
CA ASN A 319 -0.33 -8.65 7.84
C ASN A 319 -0.59 -9.96 8.60
N LEU A 320 -1.20 -10.96 7.95
CA LEU A 320 -1.38 -12.30 8.52
C LEU A 320 -0.02 -12.95 8.80
N GLY A 321 0.94 -12.82 7.88
CA GLY A 321 2.31 -13.28 8.08
C GLY A 321 2.95 -12.68 9.33
N TRP A 322 2.83 -11.36 9.52
CA TRP A 322 3.33 -10.69 10.73
C TRP A 322 2.61 -11.15 12.01
N ALA A 323 1.30 -11.36 11.96
CA ALA A 323 0.52 -11.85 13.11
C ALA A 323 0.88 -13.29 13.50
N LEU A 324 1.03 -14.18 12.51
CA LEU A 324 1.52 -15.55 12.71
C LEU A 324 2.94 -15.54 13.31
N MET A 325 3.82 -14.68 12.82
CA MET A 325 5.17 -14.56 13.37
C MET A 325 5.14 -14.14 14.86
N LEU A 326 4.30 -13.18 15.22
CA LEU A 326 4.10 -12.78 16.62
C LEU A 326 3.53 -13.94 17.46
N LEU A 327 2.51 -14.64 16.96
CA LEU A 327 1.89 -15.77 17.64
C LEU A 327 2.92 -16.88 17.91
N GLY A 328 3.67 -17.30 16.89
CA GLY A 328 4.69 -18.33 17.04
C GLY A 328 5.82 -17.92 18.00
N ASN A 329 6.24 -16.66 17.99
CA ASN A 329 7.20 -16.16 18.96
C ASN A 329 6.64 -16.13 20.39
N ALA A 330 5.39 -15.73 20.59
CA ALA A 330 4.75 -15.75 21.90
C ALA A 330 4.58 -17.18 22.44
N GLU A 331 4.12 -18.12 21.60
CA GLU A 331 4.01 -19.55 21.94
C GLU A 331 5.37 -20.14 22.33
N ARG A 332 6.45 -19.79 21.59
CA ARG A 332 7.82 -20.19 21.97
C ARG A 332 8.21 -19.70 23.35
N GLN A 333 7.96 -18.43 23.66
CA GLN A 333 8.34 -17.85 24.97
C GLN A 333 7.52 -18.45 26.12
N LEU A 334 6.32 -18.94 25.84
CA LEU A 334 5.47 -19.67 26.79
C LEU A 334 5.85 -21.17 26.89
N GLY A 335 6.87 -21.63 26.17
CA GLY A 335 7.33 -23.02 26.17
C GLY A 335 6.56 -23.95 25.23
N ASN A 336 5.57 -23.45 24.48
CA ASN A 336 4.81 -24.23 23.50
C ASN A 336 5.54 -24.31 22.15
N THR A 337 6.65 -25.03 22.12
CA THR A 337 7.51 -25.16 20.94
C THR A 337 6.88 -26.03 19.83
N VAL A 338 5.95 -26.91 20.20
CA VAL A 338 5.19 -27.76 19.25
C VAL A 338 4.15 -26.93 18.49
N GLY A 339 3.45 -26.02 19.17
CA GLY A 339 2.50 -25.11 18.53
C GLY A 339 3.16 -23.98 17.73
N ALA A 340 4.34 -23.51 18.16
CA ALA A 340 5.03 -22.38 17.53
C ALA A 340 5.53 -22.66 16.11
N GLU A 341 6.11 -23.83 15.86
CA GLU A 341 6.76 -24.15 14.58
C GLU A 341 5.82 -24.10 13.36
N PRO A 342 4.65 -24.78 13.32
CA PRO A 342 3.78 -24.74 12.14
C PRO A 342 3.30 -23.32 11.83
N VAL A 343 3.07 -22.50 12.87
CA VAL A 343 2.67 -21.10 12.73
C VAL A 343 3.80 -20.26 12.09
N LEU A 344 5.05 -20.44 12.54
CA LEU A 344 6.22 -19.75 11.99
C LEU A 344 6.54 -20.19 10.56
N ASN A 345 6.39 -21.48 10.24
CA ASN A 345 6.55 -21.99 8.87
C ASN A 345 5.53 -21.36 7.92
N ARG A 346 4.26 -21.26 8.35
CA ARG A 346 3.21 -20.58 7.57
C ARG A 346 3.52 -19.09 7.35
N ALA A 347 4.09 -18.41 8.34
CA ALA A 347 4.54 -17.03 8.17
C ALA A 347 5.66 -16.92 7.12
N ALA A 348 6.63 -17.84 7.12
CA ALA A 348 7.72 -17.89 6.14
C ALA A 348 7.22 -18.22 4.73
N GLU A 349 6.23 -19.11 4.58
CA GLU A 349 5.57 -19.41 3.30
C GLU A 349 4.91 -18.16 2.71
N ILE A 350 4.10 -17.45 3.51
CA ILE A 350 3.50 -16.18 3.10
C ILE A 350 4.57 -15.18 2.67
N ALA A 351 5.68 -15.07 3.41
CA ALA A 351 6.75 -14.15 3.07
C ALA A 351 7.34 -14.43 1.68
N ARG A 352 7.62 -15.72 1.39
CA ARG A 352 8.15 -16.17 0.10
C ARG A 352 7.17 -15.93 -1.04
N GLU A 353 5.90 -16.30 -0.88
CA GLU A 353 4.86 -16.08 -1.89
C GLU A 353 4.71 -14.60 -2.27
N LEU A 354 4.84 -13.71 -1.29
CA LEU A 354 4.69 -12.27 -1.50
C LEU A 354 5.97 -11.58 -1.96
N GLY A 355 7.13 -12.26 -1.88
CA GLY A 355 8.45 -11.62 -2.03
C GLY A 355 8.67 -10.52 -0.98
N ALA A 356 8.14 -10.69 0.24
CA ALA A 356 8.15 -9.69 1.30
C ALA A 356 9.41 -9.84 2.17
N GLN A 357 10.52 -9.23 1.73
CA GLN A 357 11.85 -9.41 2.32
C GLN A 357 11.91 -9.14 3.83
N GLU A 358 11.26 -8.08 4.34
CA GLU A 358 11.27 -7.80 5.78
C GLU A 358 10.56 -8.88 6.61
N LEU A 359 9.42 -9.38 6.11
CA LEU A 359 8.68 -10.46 6.75
C LEU A 359 9.49 -11.77 6.68
N GLU A 360 10.19 -12.01 5.56
CA GLU A 360 11.05 -13.18 5.40
C GLU A 360 12.21 -13.19 6.40
N ILE A 361 12.89 -12.05 6.57
CA ILE A 361 13.92 -11.85 7.59
C ILE A 361 13.36 -12.16 8.98
N GLY A 362 12.19 -11.61 9.34
CA GLY A 362 11.57 -11.85 10.64
C GLY A 362 11.20 -13.32 10.88
N ALA A 363 10.60 -13.97 9.88
CA ALA A 363 10.20 -15.37 9.96
C ALA A 363 11.41 -16.31 10.09
N ARG A 364 12.45 -16.10 9.27
CA ARG A 364 13.71 -16.86 9.35
C ARG A 364 14.40 -16.71 10.69
N ASN A 365 14.48 -15.47 11.20
CA ASN A 365 15.03 -15.21 12.52
C ASN A 365 14.25 -15.96 13.62
N SER A 366 12.92 -15.95 13.53
CA SER A 366 12.05 -16.64 14.49
C SER A 366 12.25 -18.16 14.46
N LEU A 367 12.40 -18.75 13.26
CA LEU A 367 12.72 -20.18 13.07
C LEU A 367 14.12 -20.53 13.56
N ALA A 368 15.11 -19.64 13.37
CA ALA A 368 16.47 -19.84 13.86
C ALA A 368 16.51 -19.92 15.39
N TYR A 369 15.84 -19.00 16.09
CA TYR A 369 15.67 -19.07 17.54
C TYR A 369 14.88 -20.31 18.00
N MET A 370 14.00 -20.86 17.16
CA MET A 370 13.33 -22.13 17.46
C MET A 370 14.28 -23.31 17.39
N ALA A 371 15.15 -23.35 16.39
CA ALA A 371 16.20 -24.37 16.28
C ALA A 371 17.17 -24.31 17.47
N LEU A 372 17.56 -23.10 17.90
CA LEU A 372 18.36 -22.93 19.13
C LEU A 372 17.63 -23.44 20.39
N ALA A 373 16.32 -23.18 20.53
CA ALA A 373 15.53 -23.69 21.64
C ALA A 373 15.48 -25.24 21.68
N ARG A 374 15.64 -25.89 20.52
CA ARG A 374 15.74 -27.35 20.38
C ARG A 374 17.16 -27.90 20.53
N ARG A 375 18.13 -27.04 20.82
CA ARG A 375 19.57 -27.37 20.86
C ARG A 375 20.09 -27.90 19.52
N ASP A 376 19.56 -27.39 18.41
CA ASP A 376 20.02 -27.67 17.05
C ASP A 376 20.65 -26.41 16.42
N PRO A 377 21.91 -26.08 16.78
CA PRO A 377 22.60 -24.92 16.21
C PRO A 377 22.93 -25.11 14.72
N ALA A 378 23.00 -26.35 14.24
CA ALA A 378 23.29 -26.65 12.84
C ALA A 378 22.13 -26.22 11.94
N ALA A 379 20.89 -26.36 12.39
CA ALA A 379 19.72 -25.83 11.69
C ALA A 379 19.54 -24.30 11.83
N ALA A 380 20.04 -23.71 12.92
CA ALA A 380 19.90 -22.27 13.19
C ALA A 380 20.86 -21.40 12.35
N LEU A 381 22.13 -21.81 12.23
CA LEU A 381 23.19 -21.00 11.63
C LEU A 381 22.89 -20.54 10.19
N PRO A 382 22.44 -21.42 9.26
CA PRO A 382 22.14 -20.99 7.88
C PRO A 382 21.02 -19.96 7.81
N GLN A 383 20.05 -20.01 8.74
CA GLN A 383 18.95 -19.05 8.79
C GLN A 383 19.44 -17.67 9.24
N PHE A 384 20.33 -17.60 10.23
CA PHE A 384 20.92 -16.33 10.66
C PHE A 384 21.83 -15.72 9.60
N GLU A 385 22.64 -16.53 8.91
CA GLU A 385 23.51 -16.05 7.83
C GLU A 385 22.71 -15.43 6.68
N GLU A 386 21.62 -16.08 6.27
CA GLU A 386 20.74 -15.57 5.23
C GLU A 386 19.98 -14.31 5.69
N THR A 387 19.51 -14.30 6.94
CA THR A 387 18.89 -13.11 7.56
C THR A 387 19.85 -11.92 7.53
N ARG A 388 21.13 -12.13 7.87
CA ARG A 388 22.19 -11.11 7.81
C ARG A 388 22.43 -10.63 6.37
N ARG A 389 22.50 -11.54 5.40
CA ARG A 389 22.68 -11.20 3.98
C ARG A 389 21.54 -10.32 3.46
N LEU A 390 20.30 -10.72 3.73
CA LEU A 390 19.10 -9.95 3.35
C LEU A 390 19.05 -8.59 4.06
N ALA A 391 19.30 -8.54 5.37
CA ALA A 391 19.29 -7.28 6.14
C ALA A 391 20.38 -6.30 5.68
N THR A 392 21.56 -6.80 5.30
CA THR A 392 22.66 -5.99 4.75
C THR A 392 22.27 -5.39 3.40
N THR A 393 21.63 -6.17 2.53
CA THR A 393 21.15 -5.70 1.22
C THR A 393 20.11 -4.57 1.38
N LEU A 394 19.28 -4.64 2.41
CA LEU A 394 18.22 -3.66 2.68
C LEU A 394 18.70 -2.33 3.30
N SER A 395 19.96 -2.24 3.75
CA SER A 395 20.49 -1.07 4.49
C SER A 395 19.56 -0.61 5.62
N HIS A 396 18.93 -1.55 6.33
CA HIS A 396 17.93 -1.27 7.37
C HIS A 396 18.55 -1.48 8.76
N PRO A 397 19.02 -0.43 9.47
CA PRO A 397 19.80 -0.56 10.71
C PRO A 397 19.06 -1.33 11.81
N THR A 398 17.74 -1.18 11.91
CA THR A 398 16.92 -1.91 12.89
C THR A 398 16.85 -3.41 12.63
N LEU A 399 16.77 -3.82 11.36
CA LEU A 399 16.77 -5.25 10.99
C LEU A 399 18.16 -5.85 11.14
N LEU A 400 19.21 -5.05 10.89
CA LEU A 400 20.59 -5.45 11.16
C LEU A 400 20.81 -5.74 12.64
N MET A 401 20.34 -4.88 13.55
CA MET A 401 20.40 -5.17 15.00
C MET A 401 19.73 -6.50 15.39
N TRP A 402 18.58 -6.83 14.79
CA TRP A 402 17.89 -8.10 15.06
C TRP A 402 18.61 -9.31 14.46
N ALA A 403 19.26 -9.15 13.31
CA ALA A 403 20.05 -10.20 12.67
C ALA A 403 21.38 -10.47 13.41
N PHE A 404 22.00 -9.44 13.99
CA PHE A 404 23.27 -9.58 14.71
C PHE A 404 23.12 -10.18 16.11
N ASN A 405 21.99 -9.97 16.80
CA ASN A 405 21.74 -10.57 18.12
C ASN A 405 21.62 -12.11 18.13
N GLY A 406 21.47 -12.75 16.96
CA GLY A 406 21.34 -14.21 16.86
C GLY A 406 22.65 -14.97 16.57
N ILE A 407 23.75 -14.26 16.28
CA ILE A 407 25.03 -14.85 15.81
C ILE A 407 26.12 -14.83 16.91
N GLY A 408 25.97 -14.01 17.94
CA GLY A 408 26.85 -13.98 19.12
C GLY A 408 26.35 -14.90 20.21
#